data_AF-A0A199UY11-F1
#
_entry.id   AF-A0A199UY11-F1
#
_cell.length_a   1.000
_cell.length_b   1.000
_cell.length_c   1.000
_cell.angle_alpha   90.00
_cell.angle_beta   90.00
_cell.angle_gamma   90.00
#
_symmetry.space_group_name_H-M   'P 1'
#
loop_
_entity.id
_entity.type
_entity.pdbx_description
1 polymer ?
#
loop_
_entity_poly.entity_id
_entity_poly.type
_entity_poly.pdbx_seq_one_letter_code
_entity_poly.pdbx_strand_id
1 'polypeptide(L)'
;MFHATQAHTNAQMNKFLQVMAEWYRYADNRKKVVNFCSYIIRGSLAKLYAAKYKLRSRAKVYKIASRNLSRPLKDKKGQSPEYHNLLRMGLVDSIDGLQYTRMSLVPETDYTPFPNGWRPDHENVLMEYVKLTDPQTLEEQRRCLREQGLVTPQDYISMLVWNYKKNAGLLPPLGESDARRAKEELLGSSTGEIRDDDNREDREENVRFLEAAQM
;
A
#
# COMPACT_ATOMS: atom_id res chain seq x y z
N MET A 1 -10.55 14.80 16.40
CA MET A 1 -9.36 15.44 15.75
C MET A 1 -8.55 16.36 16.65
N PHE A 2 -9.15 17.31 17.40
CA PHE A 2 -8.34 18.30 18.14
C PHE A 2 -7.37 17.67 19.16
N HIS A 3 -7.75 16.55 19.77
CA HIS A 3 -6.90 15.80 20.71
C HIS A 3 -5.93 14.80 20.04
N ALA A 4 -6.15 14.44 18.77
CA ALA A 4 -5.35 13.44 18.05
C ALA A 4 -4.00 13.99 17.60
N THR A 5 -2.98 13.13 17.45
CA THR A 5 -1.65 13.55 16.96
C THR A 5 -1.71 14.12 15.55
N GLN A 6 -0.68 14.89 15.16
CA GLN A 6 -0.55 15.42 13.80
C GLN A 6 -0.53 14.28 12.78
N ALA A 7 0.28 13.23 13.03
CA ALA A 7 0.37 12.04 12.18
C ALA A 7 -1.00 11.37 11.98
N HIS A 8 -1.73 11.10 13.07
CA HIS A 8 -3.04 10.46 12.99
C HIS A 8 -4.05 11.31 12.19
N THR A 9 -4.06 12.61 12.40
CA THR A 9 -4.97 13.52 11.69
C THR A 9 -4.64 13.59 10.19
N ASN A 10 -3.35 13.68 9.84
CA ASN A 10 -2.92 13.65 8.44
C ASN A 10 -3.27 12.31 7.78
N ALA A 11 -3.04 11.19 8.46
CA ALA A 11 -3.36 9.86 7.95
C ALA A 11 -4.87 9.70 7.68
N GLN A 12 -5.74 10.16 8.60
CA GLN A 12 -7.19 10.18 8.37
C GLN A 12 -7.58 11.02 7.15
N MET A 13 -6.98 12.20 6.99
CA MET A 13 -7.27 13.06 5.85
C MET A 13 -6.72 12.49 4.54
N ASN A 14 -5.60 11.78 4.56
CA ASN A 14 -5.08 11.07 3.40
C ASN A 14 -6.01 9.94 2.97
N LYS A 15 -6.57 9.17 3.91
CA LYS A 15 -7.59 8.15 3.58
C LYS A 15 -8.80 8.78 2.87
N PHE A 16 -9.30 9.91 3.36
CA PHE A 16 -10.38 10.62 2.68
C PHE A 16 -9.99 11.06 1.26
N LEU A 17 -8.80 11.65 1.10
CA LEU A 17 -8.32 12.09 -0.21
C LEU A 17 -8.11 10.92 -1.18
N GLN A 18 -7.67 9.77 -0.69
CA GLN A 18 -7.56 8.54 -1.46
C GLN A 18 -8.93 8.05 -1.92
N VAL A 19 -9.92 8.00 -1.02
CA VAL A 19 -11.30 7.64 -1.38
C VAL A 19 -11.85 8.59 -2.43
N MET A 20 -11.62 9.90 -2.31
CA MET A 20 -12.02 10.86 -3.36
C MET A 20 -11.30 10.60 -4.69
N ALA A 21 -10.02 10.24 -4.66
CA ALA A 21 -9.29 9.92 -5.88
C ALA A 21 -9.76 8.62 -6.53
N GLU A 22 -10.17 7.62 -5.75
CA GLU A 22 -10.73 6.35 -6.22
C GLU A 22 -12.16 6.51 -6.73
N TRP A 23 -12.99 7.27 -6.02
CA TRP A 23 -14.38 7.54 -6.41
C TRP A 23 -14.48 8.21 -7.78
N TYR A 24 -13.58 9.16 -8.06
CA TYR A 24 -13.51 9.87 -9.34
C TYR A 24 -12.57 9.19 -10.35
N ARG A 25 -12.23 7.90 -10.18
CA ARG A 25 -11.28 7.19 -11.06
C ARG A 25 -11.62 7.33 -12.55
N TYR A 26 -12.90 7.21 -12.89
CA TYR A 26 -13.40 7.19 -14.27
C TYR A 26 -13.87 8.56 -14.78
N ALA A 27 -13.81 9.61 -13.97
CA ALA A 27 -14.35 10.91 -14.32
C ALA A 27 -13.27 11.81 -14.94
N ASP A 28 -13.52 12.40 -16.12
CA ASP A 28 -12.57 13.28 -16.82
C ASP A 28 -12.03 14.44 -15.96
N ASN A 29 -12.82 14.90 -15.00
CA ASN A 29 -12.45 15.98 -14.10
C ASN A 29 -11.72 15.54 -12.82
N ARG A 30 -11.27 14.28 -12.70
CA ARG A 30 -10.62 13.68 -11.52
C ARG A 30 -9.56 14.59 -10.90
N LYS A 31 -8.60 15.06 -11.71
CA LYS A 31 -7.52 15.95 -11.27
C LYS A 31 -8.02 17.24 -10.65
N LYS A 32 -9.05 17.85 -11.22
CA LYS A 32 -9.62 19.12 -10.75
C LYS A 32 -10.30 18.92 -9.40
N VAL A 33 -11.15 17.89 -9.29
CA VAL A 33 -11.91 17.60 -8.06
C VAL A 33 -10.98 17.21 -6.92
N VAL A 34 -10.06 16.26 -7.12
CA VAL A 34 -9.14 15.78 -6.08
C VAL A 34 -8.21 16.91 -5.61
N ASN A 35 -7.69 17.73 -6.52
CA ASN A 35 -6.86 18.88 -6.16
C ASN A 35 -7.65 19.95 -5.38
N PHE A 36 -8.92 20.17 -5.72
CA PHE A 36 -9.81 21.04 -4.97
C PHE A 36 -10.06 20.52 -3.55
N CYS A 37 -10.35 19.22 -3.40
CA CYS A 37 -10.47 18.58 -2.09
C CYS A 37 -9.18 18.71 -1.27
N SER A 38 -8.02 18.41 -1.86
CA SER A 38 -6.71 18.60 -1.20
C SER A 38 -6.49 20.05 -0.78
N TYR A 39 -6.91 21.03 -1.60
CA TYR A 39 -6.81 22.45 -1.27
C TYR A 39 -7.65 22.82 -0.04
N ILE A 40 -8.92 22.39 0.01
CA ILE A 40 -9.81 22.63 1.15
C ILE A 40 -9.22 21.99 2.40
N ILE A 41 -8.91 20.69 2.34
CA ILE A 41 -8.42 19.91 3.50
C ILE A 41 -7.14 20.51 4.06
N ARG A 42 -6.17 20.86 3.20
CA ARG A 42 -4.92 21.50 3.61
C ARG A 42 -5.15 22.86 4.27
N GLY A 43 -6.10 23.64 3.76
CA GLY A 43 -6.47 24.94 4.33
C GLY A 43 -7.14 24.81 5.69
N SER A 44 -8.02 23.83 5.85
CA SER A 44 -8.75 23.53 7.07
C SER A 44 -7.81 22.97 8.15
N LEU A 45 -6.95 22.02 7.80
CA LEU A 45 -5.94 21.48 8.71
C LEU A 45 -4.96 22.55 9.18
N ALA A 46 -4.52 23.45 8.30
CA ALA A 46 -3.65 24.55 8.71
C ALA A 46 -4.33 25.48 9.73
N LYS A 47 -5.65 25.71 9.63
CA LYS A 47 -6.40 26.46 10.65
C LYS A 47 -6.51 25.68 11.96
N LEU A 48 -6.83 24.39 11.89
CA LEU A 48 -6.91 23.51 13.06
C LEU A 48 -5.58 23.48 13.81
N TYR A 49 -4.48 23.26 13.10
CA TYR A 49 -3.14 23.24 13.67
C TYR A 49 -2.71 24.60 14.20
N ALA A 50 -3.09 25.69 13.55
CA ALA A 50 -2.85 27.02 14.07
C ALA A 50 -3.49 27.19 15.46
N ALA A 51 -4.76 26.83 15.61
CA ALA A 51 -5.44 26.87 16.90
C ALA A 51 -4.81 25.90 17.93
N LYS A 52 -4.58 24.65 17.54
CA LYS A 52 -4.07 23.59 18.41
C LYS A 52 -2.69 23.91 18.99
N TYR A 53 -1.77 24.38 18.16
CA TYR A 53 -0.39 24.69 18.56
C TYR A 53 -0.20 26.16 18.95
N LYS A 54 -1.30 26.92 19.12
CA LYS A 54 -1.29 28.36 19.45
C LYS A 54 -0.44 29.19 18.47
N LEU A 55 -0.44 28.80 17.19
CA LEU A 55 0.20 29.54 16.12
C LEU A 55 -0.81 30.59 15.61
N ARG A 56 -0.38 31.86 15.62
CA ARG A 56 -1.24 33.01 15.32
C ARG A 56 -1.83 33.02 13.89
N SER A 57 -1.26 32.26 12.95
CA SER A 57 -1.72 32.24 11.55
C SER A 57 -1.43 30.92 10.85
N ARG A 58 -2.22 30.64 9.81
CA ARG A 58 -1.99 29.53 8.86
C ARG A 58 -0.66 29.64 8.10
N ALA A 59 -0.20 30.87 7.82
CA ALA A 59 1.10 31.08 7.18
C ALA A 59 2.26 30.59 8.07
N LYS A 60 2.17 30.81 9.38
CA LYS A 60 3.16 30.31 10.34
C LYS A 60 3.18 28.78 10.38
N VAL A 61 2.02 28.13 10.24
CA VAL A 61 1.92 26.67 10.11
C VAL A 61 2.68 26.18 8.88
N TYR A 62 2.45 26.77 7.70
CA TYR A 62 3.16 26.35 6.49
C TYR A 62 4.66 26.63 6.52
N LYS A 63 5.09 27.67 7.24
CA LYS A 63 6.52 27.95 7.45
C LYS A 63 7.22 26.85 8.25
N ILE A 64 6.53 26.28 9.26
CA ILE A 64 7.07 25.23 10.14
C ILE A 64 6.84 23.83 9.54
N ALA A 65 5.58 23.47 9.27
CA ALA A 65 5.17 22.13 8.82
C ALA A 65 5.43 21.85 7.33
N SER A 66 5.92 22.85 6.59
CA SER A 66 5.97 22.89 5.12
C SER A 66 4.59 22.86 4.43
N ARG A 67 4.56 22.98 3.10
CA ARG A 67 3.32 23.12 2.32
C ARG A 67 2.41 21.90 2.39
N ASN A 68 2.96 20.70 2.53
CA ASN A 68 2.23 19.44 2.64
C ASN A 68 1.96 19.01 4.09
N LEU A 69 2.32 19.83 5.10
CA LEU A 69 2.13 19.55 6.52
C LEU A 69 2.86 18.28 7.04
N SER A 70 3.93 17.83 6.36
CA SER A 70 4.70 16.65 6.77
C SER A 70 5.68 16.91 7.92
N ARG A 71 6.10 18.15 8.15
CA ARG A 71 7.05 18.46 9.23
C ARG A 71 6.31 18.62 10.56
N PRO A 72 6.88 18.15 11.68
CA PRO A 72 6.28 18.29 12.99
C PRO A 72 6.14 19.75 13.39
N LEU A 73 4.96 20.13 13.90
CA LEU A 73 4.64 21.51 14.31
C LEU A 73 5.07 21.87 15.72
N LYS A 74 5.33 20.88 16.57
CA LYS A 74 5.84 21.08 17.92
C LYS A 74 7.36 21.13 17.85
N ASP A 75 7.93 22.31 18.07
CA ASP A 75 9.39 22.48 18.12
C ASP A 75 9.98 21.75 19.33
N LYS A 76 11.04 20.98 19.02
CA LYS A 76 11.91 20.23 19.92
C LYS A 76 12.78 21.21 20.71
N LYS A 77 12.31 21.76 21.82
CA LYS A 77 13.24 22.27 22.83
C LYS A 77 13.94 21.07 23.47
N GLY A 78 15.11 20.69 22.93
CA GLY A 78 16.07 19.79 23.60
C GLY A 78 16.11 18.31 23.18
N GLN A 79 15.65 17.91 21.99
CA GLN A 79 15.84 16.52 21.54
C GLN A 79 17.08 16.36 20.65
N SER A 80 18.00 15.55 21.14
CA SER A 80 19.19 15.03 20.47
C SER A 80 18.82 14.15 19.25
N PRO A 81 19.79 13.56 18.50
CA PRO A 81 19.56 12.69 17.33
C PRO A 81 18.56 11.53 17.54
N GLU A 82 18.19 11.27 18.79
CA GLU A 82 17.28 10.26 19.28
C GLU A 82 15.91 10.21 18.59
N TYR A 83 15.31 11.33 18.18
CA TYR A 83 14.00 11.28 17.50
C TYR A 83 14.06 10.60 16.13
N HIS A 84 15.16 10.77 15.39
CA HIS A 84 15.32 10.07 14.11
C HIS A 84 15.54 8.57 14.35
N ASN A 85 16.22 8.23 15.45
CA ASN A 85 16.35 6.85 15.91
C ASN A 85 15.02 6.26 16.37
N LEU A 86 14.17 7.01 17.08
CA LEU A 86 12.83 6.58 17.50
C LEU A 86 11.88 6.37 16.32
N LEU A 87 11.96 7.22 15.28
CA LEU A 87 11.26 7.00 14.01
C LEU A 87 11.78 5.75 13.30
N ARG A 88 13.11 5.55 13.23
CA ARG A 88 13.73 4.37 12.63
C ARG A 88 13.39 3.09 13.39
N MET A 89 13.26 3.16 14.71
CA MET A 89 12.84 2.07 15.60
C MET A 89 11.31 1.85 15.60
N GLY A 90 10.53 2.67 14.89
CA GLY A 90 9.07 2.55 14.82
C GLY A 90 8.33 2.92 16.11
N LEU A 91 9.00 3.58 17.05
CA LEU A 91 8.45 3.96 18.35
C LEU A 91 7.61 5.25 18.30
N VAL A 92 7.71 5.99 17.21
CA VAL A 92 6.94 7.21 16.95
C VAL A 92 6.38 7.16 15.53
N ASP A 93 5.10 7.54 15.37
CA ASP A 93 4.48 7.66 14.05
C ASP A 93 5.17 8.73 13.21
N SER A 94 5.66 8.34 12.03
CA SER A 94 6.10 9.27 11.00
C SER A 94 4.93 10.13 10.55
N ILE A 95 5.17 11.43 10.39
CA ILE A 95 4.13 12.35 9.91
C ILE A 95 4.11 12.32 8.39
N ASP A 96 3.19 11.54 7.84
CA ASP A 96 2.92 11.58 6.41
C ASP A 96 2.34 12.94 6.01
N GLY A 97 2.89 13.51 4.95
CA GLY A 97 2.34 14.73 4.35
C GLY A 97 0.99 14.46 3.70
N LEU A 98 0.22 15.51 3.48
CA LEU A 98 -1.01 15.41 2.71
C LEU A 98 -0.72 14.98 1.27
N GLN A 99 -1.50 14.02 0.79
CA GLN A 99 -1.46 13.56 -0.59
C GLN A 99 -2.09 14.57 -1.55
N TYR A 100 -1.79 14.42 -2.85
CA TYR A 100 -2.39 15.20 -3.94
C TYR A 100 -2.28 16.71 -3.79
N THR A 101 -1.18 17.20 -3.18
CA THR A 101 -0.96 18.65 -2.99
C THR A 101 -0.74 19.42 -4.28
N ARG A 102 -0.35 18.71 -5.35
CA ARG A 102 -0.21 19.20 -6.72
C ARG A 102 -1.03 18.30 -7.62
N MET A 103 -1.57 18.86 -8.71
CA MET A 103 -2.31 18.11 -9.71
C MET A 103 -1.51 16.96 -10.32
N SER A 104 -0.19 17.12 -10.45
CA SER A 104 0.71 16.09 -10.99
C SER A 104 0.80 14.82 -10.13
N LEU A 105 0.46 14.92 -8.84
CA LEU A 105 0.44 13.78 -7.93
C LEU A 105 -0.88 13.01 -7.98
N VAL A 106 -1.91 13.58 -8.60
CA VAL A 106 -3.21 12.93 -8.76
C VAL A 106 -3.08 11.94 -9.93
N PRO A 107 -3.48 10.66 -9.75
CA PRO A 107 -3.44 9.70 -10.83
C PRO A 107 -4.31 10.12 -12.01
N GLU A 108 -3.92 9.72 -13.23
CA GLU A 108 -4.69 9.99 -14.44
C GLU A 108 -6.06 9.31 -14.41
N THR A 109 -6.96 9.82 -15.23
CA THR A 109 -8.27 9.22 -15.43
C THR A 109 -8.13 7.86 -16.10
N ASP A 110 -8.88 6.89 -15.57
CA ASP A 110 -8.88 5.54 -16.10
C ASP A 110 -9.87 5.46 -17.26
N TYR A 111 -9.36 5.26 -18.47
CA TYR A 111 -10.14 5.07 -19.68
C TYR A 111 -10.28 3.60 -20.07
N THR A 112 -9.91 2.67 -19.17
CA THR A 112 -10.10 1.25 -19.42
C THR A 112 -11.58 1.00 -19.66
N PRO A 113 -11.96 0.46 -20.83
CA PRO A 113 -13.37 0.23 -21.14
C PRO A 113 -13.95 -0.77 -20.12
N PHE A 114 -15.22 -0.58 -19.79
CA PHE A 114 -15.90 -1.54 -18.93
C PHE A 114 -15.93 -2.92 -19.59
N PRO A 115 -15.79 -4.01 -18.81
CA PRO A 115 -16.00 -5.36 -19.32
C PRO A 115 -17.36 -5.50 -20.01
N ASN A 116 -17.44 -6.36 -21.02
CA ASN A 116 -18.72 -6.66 -21.67
C ASN A 116 -19.72 -7.19 -20.64
N GLY A 117 -20.89 -6.54 -20.55
CA GLY A 117 -21.92 -6.88 -19.55
C GLY A 117 -21.68 -6.33 -18.15
N TRP A 118 -20.72 -5.40 -17.97
CA TRP A 118 -20.53 -4.71 -16.70
C TRP A 118 -21.81 -4.02 -16.25
N ARG A 119 -22.17 -4.24 -15.00
CA ARG A 119 -23.28 -3.60 -14.31
C ARG A 119 -22.84 -3.24 -12.89
N PRO A 120 -23.36 -2.16 -12.32
CA PRO A 120 -23.14 -1.85 -10.92
C PRO A 120 -23.69 -2.95 -10.00
N ASP A 121 -23.04 -3.17 -8.86
CA ASP A 121 -23.45 -4.20 -7.90
C ASP A 121 -24.90 -4.07 -7.44
N HIS A 122 -25.37 -2.83 -7.24
CA HIS A 122 -26.76 -2.59 -6.84
C HIS A 122 -27.77 -3.02 -7.92
N GLU A 123 -27.41 -2.93 -9.20
CA GLU A 123 -28.25 -3.41 -10.29
C GLU A 123 -28.32 -4.94 -10.29
N ASN A 124 -27.20 -5.63 -10.00
CA ASN A 124 -27.18 -7.08 -9.87
C ASN A 124 -28.14 -7.56 -8.76
N VAL A 125 -28.13 -6.88 -7.61
CA VAL A 125 -29.04 -7.18 -6.48
C VAL A 125 -30.50 -6.96 -6.86
N LEU A 126 -30.82 -5.85 -7.56
CA LEU A 126 -32.18 -5.59 -8.02
C LEU A 126 -32.65 -6.64 -9.04
N MET A 127 -31.79 -7.04 -9.97
CA MET A 127 -32.09 -8.09 -10.93
C MET A 127 -32.31 -9.44 -10.27
N GLU A 128 -31.53 -9.77 -9.24
CA GLU A 128 -31.76 -10.96 -8.41
C GLU A 128 -33.10 -10.89 -7.70
N TYR A 129 -33.45 -9.75 -7.11
CA TYR A 129 -34.74 -9.54 -6.47
C TYR A 129 -35.93 -9.71 -7.45
N VAL A 130 -35.80 -9.15 -8.65
CA VAL A 130 -36.79 -9.31 -9.72
C VAL A 130 -36.90 -10.78 -10.13
N LYS A 131 -35.79 -11.50 -10.27
CA LYS A 131 -35.79 -12.95 -10.54
C LYS A 131 -36.49 -13.73 -9.45
N LEU A 132 -36.31 -13.38 -8.18
CA LEU A 132 -36.98 -14.05 -7.04
C LEU A 132 -38.48 -13.74 -6.93
N THR A 133 -38.96 -12.74 -7.66
CA THR A 133 -40.40 -12.43 -7.73
C THR A 133 -41.14 -13.44 -8.60
N ASP A 134 -40.45 -14.13 -9.52
CA ASP A 134 -41.02 -15.22 -10.30
C ASP A 134 -41.23 -16.46 -9.40
N PRO A 135 -42.44 -17.01 -9.30
CA PRO A 135 -42.71 -18.18 -8.47
C PRO A 135 -41.94 -19.43 -8.90
N GLN A 136 -41.58 -19.58 -10.18
CA GLN A 136 -40.86 -20.77 -10.67
C GLN A 136 -39.42 -20.80 -10.17
N THR A 137 -38.68 -19.70 -10.36
CA THR A 137 -37.29 -19.55 -9.91
C THR A 137 -37.18 -19.62 -8.39
N LEU A 138 -38.15 -19.08 -7.65
CA LEU A 138 -38.19 -19.15 -6.19
C LEU A 138 -38.34 -20.58 -5.68
N GLU A 139 -39.22 -21.38 -6.30
CA GLU A 139 -39.41 -22.77 -5.89
C GLU A 139 -38.22 -23.65 -6.27
N GLU A 140 -37.55 -23.37 -7.40
CA GLU A 140 -36.29 -24.01 -7.77
C GLU A 140 -35.17 -23.71 -6.76
N GLN A 141 -35.03 -22.45 -6.33
CA GLN A 141 -34.08 -22.04 -5.29
C GLN A 141 -34.38 -22.75 -3.96
N ARG A 142 -35.65 -22.83 -3.56
CA ARG A 142 -36.09 -23.57 -2.36
C ARG A 142 -35.80 -25.06 -2.46
N ARG A 143 -36.01 -25.67 -3.64
CA ARG A 143 -35.64 -27.06 -3.90
C ARG A 143 -34.13 -27.25 -3.76
N CYS A 144 -33.32 -26.39 -4.39
CA CYS A 144 -31.87 -26.43 -4.29
C CYS A 144 -31.38 -26.31 -2.84
N LEU A 145 -31.94 -25.39 -2.05
CA LEU A 145 -31.61 -25.24 -0.64
C LEU A 145 -32.01 -26.45 0.21
N ARG A 146 -33.12 -27.12 -0.10
CA ARG A 146 -33.53 -28.38 0.56
C ARG A 146 -32.59 -29.54 0.22
N GLU A 147 -32.12 -29.60 -1.03
CA GLU A 147 -31.27 -30.69 -1.51
C GLU A 147 -29.80 -30.52 -1.10
N GLN A 148 -29.26 -29.32 -1.22
CA GLN A 148 -27.83 -29.03 -1.02
C GLN A 148 -27.53 -28.44 0.37
N GLY A 149 -28.55 -27.95 1.09
CA GLY A 149 -28.39 -27.26 2.36
C GLY A 149 -27.80 -25.85 2.21
N LEU A 150 -27.78 -25.09 3.31
CA LEU A 150 -27.10 -23.80 3.37
C LEU A 150 -25.63 -24.02 3.66
N VAL A 151 -24.76 -23.78 2.68
CA VAL A 151 -23.31 -23.79 2.90
C VAL A 151 -22.89 -22.41 3.39
N THR A 152 -22.35 -22.32 4.61
CA THR A 152 -21.82 -21.05 5.10
C THR A 152 -20.55 -20.70 4.33
N PRO A 153 -20.19 -19.40 4.19
CA PRO A 153 -18.91 -19.01 3.60
C PRO A 153 -17.71 -19.70 4.27
N GLN A 154 -17.80 -19.94 5.58
CA GLN A 154 -16.80 -20.66 6.37
C GLN A 154 -16.69 -22.13 5.94
N ASP A 155 -17.81 -22.81 5.70
CA ASP A 155 -17.83 -24.20 5.23
C ASP A 155 -17.29 -24.29 3.79
N TYR A 156 -17.61 -23.30 2.95
CA TYR A 156 -17.10 -23.23 1.59
C TYR A 156 -15.57 -23.05 1.55
N ILE A 157 -15.03 -22.15 2.38
CA ILE A 157 -13.57 -21.98 2.53
C ILE A 157 -12.94 -23.27 3.07
N SER A 158 -13.57 -23.90 4.07
CA SER A 158 -13.07 -25.16 4.65
C SER A 158 -13.02 -26.28 3.61
N MET A 159 -14.04 -26.39 2.77
CA MET A 159 -14.08 -27.33 1.65
C MET A 159 -12.99 -27.04 0.61
N LEU A 160 -12.76 -25.77 0.26
CA LEU A 160 -11.67 -25.39 -0.66
C LEU A 160 -10.29 -25.73 -0.08
N VAL A 161 -10.03 -25.39 1.18
CA VAL A 161 -8.77 -25.71 1.88
C VAL A 161 -8.57 -27.22 1.98
N TRP A 162 -9.63 -27.96 2.30
CA TRP A 162 -9.59 -29.42 2.36
C TRP A 162 -9.30 -30.05 1.00
N ASN A 163 -9.95 -29.58 -0.07
CA ASN A 163 -9.69 -30.04 -1.43
C ASN A 163 -8.27 -29.72 -1.88
N TYR A 164 -7.76 -28.53 -1.55
CA TYR A 164 -6.36 -28.18 -1.79
C TYR A 164 -5.41 -29.10 -1.04
N LYS A 165 -5.63 -29.36 0.26
CA LYS A 165 -4.82 -30.29 1.06
C LYS A 165 -4.84 -31.71 0.49
N LYS A 166 -6.01 -32.20 0.08
CA LYS A 166 -6.18 -33.53 -0.51
C LYS A 166 -5.47 -33.64 -1.85
N ASN A 167 -5.56 -32.60 -2.68
CA ASN A 167 -4.93 -32.57 -4.00
C ASN A 167 -3.42 -32.28 -3.93
N ALA A 168 -2.95 -31.58 -2.91
CA ALA A 168 -1.51 -31.36 -2.65
C ALA A 168 -0.79 -32.67 -2.28
N GLY A 169 -1.50 -33.64 -1.70
CA GLY A 169 -0.96 -34.99 -1.45
C GLY A 169 -0.95 -35.92 -2.68
N LEU A 170 -1.56 -35.50 -3.80
CA LEU A 170 -1.61 -36.25 -5.07
C LEU A 170 -0.60 -35.73 -6.11
N LEU A 171 0.07 -34.60 -5.85
CA LEU A 171 1.22 -34.21 -6.66
C LEU A 171 2.33 -35.25 -6.40
N PRO A 172 3.00 -35.77 -7.45
CA PRO A 172 4.22 -36.55 -7.26
C PRO A 172 5.14 -35.76 -6.35
N PRO A 173 5.93 -36.39 -5.47
CA PRO A 173 6.86 -35.65 -4.64
C PRO A 173 7.76 -34.84 -5.57
N LEU A 174 7.53 -33.52 -5.64
CA LEU A 174 8.48 -32.60 -6.22
C LEU A 174 9.75 -32.86 -5.44
N GLY A 175 10.78 -33.36 -6.13
CA GLY A 175 12.07 -33.62 -5.50
C GLY A 175 12.50 -32.38 -4.72
N GLU A 176 13.27 -32.58 -3.65
CA GLU A 176 13.69 -31.50 -2.75
C GLU A 176 14.35 -30.30 -3.48
N SER A 177 14.80 -30.49 -4.73
CA SER A 177 15.27 -29.42 -5.64
C SER A 177 14.17 -28.45 -6.06
N ASP A 178 12.99 -28.94 -6.40
CA ASP A 178 11.93 -28.15 -7.04
C ASP A 178 11.12 -27.37 -6.01
N ALA A 179 10.99 -27.93 -4.80
CA ALA A 179 10.43 -27.22 -3.64
C ALA A 179 11.33 -26.06 -3.18
N ARG A 180 12.65 -26.18 -3.31
CA ARG A 180 13.60 -25.09 -3.01
C ARG A 180 13.53 -23.99 -4.07
N ARG A 181 13.44 -24.38 -5.35
CA ARG A 181 13.34 -23.47 -6.49
C ARG A 181 12.05 -22.64 -6.48
N ALA A 182 10.92 -23.27 -6.18
CA ALA A 182 9.63 -22.57 -6.03
C ALA A 182 9.63 -21.61 -4.83
N LYS A 183 10.36 -21.95 -3.75
CA LYS A 183 10.50 -21.10 -2.57
C LYS A 183 11.42 -19.89 -2.84
N GLU A 184 12.43 -20.04 -3.68
CA GLU A 184 13.28 -18.95 -4.18
C GLU A 184 12.53 -18.03 -5.17
N GLU A 185 11.70 -18.58 -6.06
CA GLU A 185 10.86 -17.79 -6.98
C GLU A 185 9.76 -17.00 -6.24
N LEU A 186 9.18 -17.55 -5.17
CA LEU A 186 8.15 -16.87 -4.37
C LEU A 186 8.73 -15.76 -3.48
N LEU A 187 10.02 -15.85 -3.11
CA LEU A 187 10.67 -14.91 -2.17
C LEU A 187 11.52 -13.83 -2.85
N GLY A 188 11.73 -13.89 -4.17
CA GLY A 188 12.43 -12.86 -4.94
C GLY A 188 13.90 -12.74 -4.56
N SER A 189 14.81 -13.23 -5.40
CA SER A 189 16.25 -13.14 -5.15
C SER A 189 16.72 -11.67 -5.18
N SER A 190 17.19 -11.19 -4.04
CA SER A 190 17.98 -9.97 -3.95
C SER A 190 19.30 -10.27 -3.24
N THR A 191 20.28 -10.75 -3.98
CA THR A 191 21.68 -10.60 -3.58
C THR A 191 22.57 -10.58 -4.81
N GLY A 192 22.92 -9.36 -5.22
CA GLY A 192 24.01 -9.10 -6.14
C GLY A 192 25.35 -9.45 -5.51
N GLU A 193 26.21 -10.03 -6.33
CA GLU A 193 27.54 -10.55 -6.04
C GLU A 193 28.52 -9.44 -5.66
N ILE A 194 29.34 -9.66 -4.62
CA ILE A 194 30.71 -9.15 -4.56
C ILE A 194 31.59 -10.37 -4.27
N ARG A 195 32.36 -10.79 -5.28
CA ARG A 195 33.41 -11.80 -5.20
C ARG A 195 34.75 -11.08 -5.29
N ASP A 196 35.53 -11.14 -4.22
CA ASP A 196 36.99 -11.06 -4.29
C ASP A 196 37.50 -12.49 -4.05
N ASP A 197 38.11 -13.08 -5.08
CA ASP A 197 38.75 -14.40 -5.05
C ASP A 197 40.26 -14.19 -5.13
N ASP A 198 40.96 -14.70 -4.12
CA ASP A 198 42.41 -14.70 -3.97
C ASP A 198 42.86 -16.15 -4.23
N ASN A 199 43.68 -16.38 -5.27
CA ASN A 199 44.41 -17.62 -5.43
C ASN A 199 45.75 -17.40 -6.15
N ARG A 200 46.80 -17.75 -5.41
CA ARG A 200 48.17 -18.09 -5.85
C ARG A 200 48.11 -19.33 -6.76
N GLU A 201 48.98 -19.59 -7.74
CA GLU A 201 50.42 -19.81 -7.64
C GLU A 201 51.05 -19.94 -9.07
N ASP A 202 52.26 -19.40 -9.21
CA ASP A 202 53.43 -19.80 -10.02
C ASP A 202 53.41 -19.94 -11.57
N ARG A 203 54.20 -19.05 -12.22
CA ARG A 203 55.32 -19.45 -13.11
C ARG A 203 56.27 -18.29 -13.46
N GLU A 204 57.47 -18.40 -12.90
CA GLU A 204 58.83 -18.05 -13.35
C GLU A 204 59.13 -17.06 -14.50
N GLU A 205 60.23 -16.33 -14.27
CA GLU A 205 61.17 -15.67 -15.18
C GLU A 205 60.79 -14.33 -15.86
N ASN A 206 61.25 -13.22 -15.25
CA ASN A 206 62.41 -12.52 -15.81
C ASN A 206 63.07 -11.54 -14.83
N VAL A 207 64.38 -11.72 -14.71
CA VAL A 207 65.37 -10.87 -14.06
C VAL A 207 65.34 -9.45 -14.65
N ARG A 208 65.28 -8.41 -13.81
CA ARG A 208 66.15 -7.21 -13.91
C ARG A 208 65.82 -6.14 -12.85
N PHE A 209 66.92 -5.67 -12.24
CA PHE A 209 67.13 -4.44 -11.46
C PHE A 209 66.75 -4.43 -9.97
N LEU A 210 67.75 -4.89 -9.20
CA LEU A 210 68.19 -4.28 -7.95
C LEU A 210 68.31 -2.74 -8.00
N GLU A 211 68.32 -2.15 -6.80
CA GLU A 211 68.70 -0.78 -6.42
C GLU A 211 67.61 0.30 -6.46
N ALA A 212 67.08 0.67 -5.27
CA ALA A 212 67.64 1.78 -4.52
C ALA A 212 66.89 1.96 -3.19
N ALA A 213 67.64 1.83 -2.10
CA ALA A 213 67.28 2.35 -0.80
C ALA A 213 67.39 3.90 -0.79
N GLN A 214 66.67 4.52 0.15
CA GLN A 214 66.91 5.86 0.69
C GLN A 214 66.88 7.07 -0.27
N MET A 215 65.81 7.86 -0.11
CA MET A 215 65.93 9.22 0.45
C MET A 215 64.75 9.50 1.37
#